data_AF-A0A101F6J1-F1
#
_entry.id   AF-A0A101F6J1-F1
#
_cell.length_a   1.000
_cell.length_b   1.000
_cell.length_c   1.000
_cell.angle_alpha   90.00
_cell.angle_beta   90.00
_cell.angle_gamma   90.00
#
_symmetry.space_group_name_H-M   'P 1'
#
loop_
_entity.id
_entity.type
_entity.pdbx_description
1 polymer ?
#
loop_
_entity_poly.entity_id
_entity_poly.type
_entity_poly.pdbx_seq_one_letter_code
_entity_poly.pdbx_strand_id
1 'polypeptide(L)'
;MKLVKSVKCKLQVNTEQATILLETLQRFADACNDILRVSRENHTTNKVKLQHLCYREIKEKYGLQANLVIRAIARVAEAAKKKRKQSKPRKFKPTSMSLDQRTFSFNEKRWEVSISTVAGRLKLPLAIGNFQRGLLAGQKPTSATLCYNRRKKEFYINIVVNREVPFPPKDGSIVGVDRGIYNLAATSNGLKFSGRQAMHIRRHYARLRQALQTKGTKGAKRLLKRLSGKERRWMADLNHRIAKAIVSSCKPGDVIVMEDLRYIRERIRVTKEQRLLQHSWAFGQLGAFIEYKAAERGIAVVYV
;
A
#
# COMPACT_ATOMS: atom_id res chain seq x y z
N MET A 1 4.18 -0.48 19.97
CA MET A 1 4.24 -0.84 18.53
C MET A 1 4.09 0.40 17.67
N LYS A 2 4.88 0.56 16.59
CA LYS A 2 4.74 1.67 15.64
C LYS A 2 3.85 1.26 14.48
N LEU A 3 2.67 1.86 14.37
CA LEU A 3 1.78 1.67 13.23
C LEU A 3 2.02 2.77 12.20
N VAL A 4 2.22 2.37 10.94
CA VAL A 4 2.37 3.29 9.81
C VAL A 4 1.11 3.21 8.96
N LYS A 5 0.38 4.32 8.85
CA LYS A 5 -0.85 4.40 8.07
C LYS A 5 -0.73 5.49 7.00
N SER A 6 -1.24 5.21 5.81
CA SER A 6 -1.34 6.24 4.76
C SER A 6 -2.79 6.71 4.62
N VAL A 7 -3.00 8.00 4.83
CA VAL A 7 -4.31 8.65 4.71
C VAL A 7 -4.39 9.34 3.35
N LYS A 8 -5.27 8.84 2.49
CA LYS A 8 -5.51 9.41 1.17
C LYS A 8 -6.49 10.58 1.26
N CYS A 9 -6.03 11.77 0.89
CA CYS A 9 -6.78 13.01 0.93
C CYS A 9 -6.92 13.58 -0.48
N LYS A 10 -8.10 14.05 -0.89
CA LYS A 10 -8.28 14.78 -2.15
C LYS A 10 -7.80 16.23 -1.96
N LEU A 11 -7.14 16.79 -2.96
CA LEU A 11 -6.71 18.18 -2.95
C LEU A 11 -7.74 19.06 -3.68
N GLN A 12 -8.03 20.23 -3.12
CA GLN A 12 -8.72 21.31 -3.82
C GLN A 12 -7.66 22.13 -4.55
N VAL A 13 -7.77 22.18 -5.88
CA VAL A 13 -6.75 22.74 -6.76
C VAL A 13 -7.46 23.57 -7.82
N ASN A 14 -7.05 24.82 -7.99
CA ASN A 14 -7.53 25.67 -9.10
C ASN A 14 -6.75 25.37 -10.39
N THR A 15 -7.13 25.99 -11.51
CA THR A 15 -6.53 25.70 -12.84
C THR A 15 -5.03 26.01 -12.87
N GLU A 16 -4.60 27.14 -12.30
CA GLU A 16 -3.19 27.55 -12.28
C GLU A 16 -2.33 26.59 -11.44
N GLN A 17 -2.78 26.29 -10.22
CA GLN A 17 -2.14 25.32 -9.34
C GLN A 17 -2.08 23.94 -10.00
N ALA A 18 -3.12 23.53 -10.73
CA ALA A 18 -3.14 22.25 -11.44
C ALA A 18 -2.03 22.19 -12.50
N THR A 19 -1.84 23.26 -13.27
CA THR A 19 -0.76 23.37 -14.27
C THR A 19 0.61 23.23 -13.60
N ILE A 20 0.87 23.98 -12.53
CA ILE A 20 2.13 23.93 -11.77
C ILE A 20 2.39 22.51 -11.23
N LEU A 21 1.36 21.85 -10.71
CA LEU A 21 1.49 20.48 -10.18
C LEU A 21 1.74 19.46 -11.28
N LEU A 22 1.06 19.57 -12.43
CA LEU A 22 1.30 18.69 -13.58
C LEU A 22 2.73 18.85 -14.10
N GLU A 23 3.19 20.09 -14.23
CA GLU A 23 4.55 20.39 -14.65
C GLU A 23 5.57 19.82 -13.65
N THR A 24 5.37 20.05 -12.36
CA THR A 24 6.23 19.50 -11.31
C THR A 24 6.30 17.97 -11.38
N LEU A 25 5.15 17.31 -11.55
CA LEU A 25 5.09 15.85 -11.71
C LEU A 25 5.79 15.36 -12.98
N GLN A 26 5.70 16.13 -14.08
CA GLN A 26 6.39 15.86 -15.33
C GLN A 26 7.91 15.92 -15.14
N ARG A 27 8.43 17.06 -14.67
CA ARG A 27 9.85 17.26 -14.42
C ARG A 27 10.41 16.23 -13.43
N PHE A 28 9.67 15.91 -12.37
CA PHE A 28 10.07 14.87 -11.41
C PHE A 28 10.15 13.47 -12.05
N ALA A 29 9.20 13.12 -12.91
CA ALA A 29 9.22 11.82 -13.59
C ALA A 29 10.34 11.71 -14.62
N ASP A 30 10.63 12.81 -15.34
CA ASP A 30 11.72 12.86 -16.30
C ASP A 30 13.08 12.78 -15.61
N ALA A 31 13.27 13.52 -14.50
CA ALA A 31 14.43 13.34 -13.62
C ALA A 31 14.60 11.89 -13.17
N CYS A 32 13.52 11.22 -12.73
CA CYS A 32 13.59 9.80 -12.37
C CYS A 32 14.00 8.90 -13.54
N ASN A 33 13.63 9.24 -14.78
CA ASN A 33 13.97 8.45 -15.96
C ASN A 33 15.43 8.61 -16.37
N ASP A 34 15.99 9.83 -16.26
CA ASP A 34 17.41 10.06 -16.51
C ASP A 34 18.28 9.46 -15.40
N ILE A 35 17.91 9.60 -14.12
CA ILE A 35 18.59 8.90 -13.03
C ILE A 35 18.53 7.37 -13.22
N LEU A 36 17.41 6.83 -13.74
CA LEU A 36 17.29 5.40 -14.04
C LEU A 36 18.27 4.96 -15.14
N ARG A 37 18.57 5.84 -16.10
CA ARG A 37 19.59 5.60 -17.13
C ARG A 37 20.98 5.52 -16.51
N VAL A 38 21.36 6.53 -15.73
CA VAL A 38 22.62 6.59 -14.98
C VAL A 38 22.79 5.35 -14.09
N SER A 39 21.73 4.93 -13.40
CA SER A 39 21.72 3.73 -12.56
C SER A 39 22.01 2.44 -13.33
N ARG A 40 21.53 2.33 -14.59
CA ARG A 40 21.77 1.18 -15.44
C ARG A 40 23.18 1.17 -16.01
N GLU A 41 23.64 2.31 -16.53
CA GLU A 41 24.98 2.49 -17.10
C GLU A 41 26.08 2.22 -16.06
N ASN A 42 25.87 2.70 -14.82
CA ASN A 42 26.84 2.54 -13.74
C ASN A 42 26.60 1.29 -12.87
N HIS A 43 25.64 0.44 -13.25
CA HIS A 43 25.25 -0.79 -12.54
C HIS A 43 25.04 -0.61 -11.02
N THR A 44 24.55 0.57 -10.59
CA THR A 44 24.43 0.91 -9.18
C THR A 44 22.99 1.15 -8.77
N THR A 45 22.65 0.62 -7.60
CA THR A 45 21.35 0.83 -6.93
C THR A 45 21.52 1.53 -5.58
N ASN A 46 22.76 1.93 -5.25
CA ASN A 46 23.05 2.66 -4.03
C ASN A 46 22.67 4.13 -4.19
N LYS A 47 21.79 4.62 -3.32
CA LYS A 47 21.30 6.01 -3.32
C LYS A 47 22.45 7.02 -3.26
N VAL A 48 23.42 6.82 -2.37
CA VAL A 48 24.52 7.77 -2.14
C VAL A 48 25.41 7.84 -3.38
N LYS A 49 25.78 6.68 -3.94
CA LYS A 49 26.55 6.62 -5.19
C LYS A 49 25.83 7.31 -6.34
N LEU A 50 24.52 7.06 -6.52
CA LEU A 50 23.71 7.74 -7.54
C LEU A 50 23.67 9.26 -7.33
N GLN A 51 23.58 9.71 -6.08
CA GLN A 51 23.58 11.13 -5.78
C GLN A 51 24.87 11.81 -6.19
N HIS A 52 26.04 11.22 -5.90
CA HIS A 52 27.32 11.76 -6.37
C HIS A 52 27.41 11.80 -7.90
N LEU A 53 26.86 10.81 -8.59
CA LEU A 53 26.96 10.69 -10.05
C LEU A 53 26.13 11.73 -10.81
N CYS A 54 24.89 12.01 -10.39
CA CYS A 54 23.97 12.79 -11.23
C CYS A 54 23.22 13.94 -10.53
N TYR A 55 23.48 14.23 -9.25
CA TYR A 55 22.70 15.25 -8.53
C TYR A 55 22.77 16.64 -9.17
N ARG A 56 23.97 17.14 -9.52
CA ARG A 56 24.16 18.49 -10.08
C ARG A 56 23.47 18.65 -11.42
N GLU A 57 23.77 17.74 -12.35
CA GLU A 57 23.18 17.72 -13.69
C GLU A 57 21.65 17.65 -13.65
N ILE A 58 21.09 16.75 -12.83
CA ILE A 58 19.62 16.60 -12.71
C ILE A 58 18.98 17.85 -12.09
N LYS A 59 19.63 18.48 -11.10
CA LYS A 59 19.10 19.69 -10.47
C LYS A 59 19.01 20.84 -11.46
N GLU A 60 20.09 21.09 -12.21
CA GLU A 60 20.18 22.16 -13.22
C GLU A 60 19.21 21.91 -14.37
N LYS A 61 19.22 20.69 -14.95
CA LYS A 61 18.41 20.33 -16.10
C LYS A 61 16.91 20.47 -15.89
N TYR A 62 16.41 20.12 -14.69
CA TYR A 62 14.98 20.10 -14.41
C TYR A 62 14.48 21.25 -13.53
N GLY A 63 15.38 22.08 -13.00
CA GLY A 63 15.02 23.19 -12.10
C GLY A 63 14.26 22.74 -10.85
N LEU A 64 14.51 21.52 -10.39
CA LEU A 64 13.83 20.96 -9.22
C LEU A 64 14.48 21.47 -7.94
N GLN A 65 13.66 21.71 -6.91
CA GLN A 65 14.20 21.95 -5.57
C GLN A 65 15.08 20.79 -5.11
N ALA A 66 16.15 21.10 -4.37
CA ALA A 66 17.18 20.12 -3.98
C ALA A 66 16.59 18.84 -3.36
N ASN A 67 15.64 18.99 -2.42
CA ASN A 67 15.00 17.83 -1.78
C ASN A 67 14.16 16.98 -2.75
N LEU A 68 13.53 17.58 -3.77
CA LEU A 68 12.81 16.82 -4.79
C LEU A 68 13.77 15.97 -5.64
N VAL A 69 14.96 16.49 -5.96
CA VAL A 69 16.01 15.72 -6.64
C VAL A 69 16.46 14.53 -5.77
N ILE A 70 16.72 14.75 -4.48
CA ILE A 70 17.06 13.67 -3.55
C ILE A 70 15.96 12.60 -3.47
N ARG A 71 14.69 13.00 -3.51
CA ARG A 71 13.55 12.07 -3.52
C ARG A 71 13.43 11.31 -4.84
N ALA A 72 13.74 11.94 -5.97
CA ALA A 72 13.82 11.26 -7.26
C ALA A 72 14.91 10.17 -7.24
N ILE A 73 16.12 10.51 -6.74
CA ILE A 73 17.23 9.56 -6.60
C ILE A 73 16.85 8.39 -5.68
N ALA A 74 16.28 8.67 -4.51
CA ALA A 74 15.84 7.64 -3.57
C ALA A 74 14.81 6.69 -4.20
N ARG A 75 13.82 7.25 -4.92
CA ARG A 75 12.79 6.48 -5.62
C ARG A 75 13.38 5.55 -6.68
N VAL A 76 14.36 6.01 -7.44
CA VAL A 76 15.02 5.19 -8.47
C VAL A 76 15.85 4.08 -7.82
N ALA A 77 16.65 4.42 -6.80
CA ALA A 77 17.46 3.47 -6.05
C ALA A 77 16.61 2.32 -5.47
N GLU A 78 15.51 2.63 -4.78
CA GLU A 78 14.58 1.63 -4.24
C GLU A 78 13.93 0.77 -5.32
N ALA A 79 13.53 1.39 -6.44
CA ALA A 79 12.91 0.65 -7.53
C ALA A 79 13.90 -0.28 -8.25
N ALA A 80 15.17 0.09 -8.33
CA ALA A 80 16.22 -0.69 -8.96
C ALA A 80 16.67 -1.90 -8.10
N LYS A 81 16.58 -1.81 -6.76
CA LYS A 81 16.87 -2.89 -5.80
C LYS A 81 15.92 -4.10 -5.90
N LYS A 82 14.79 -3.99 -6.59
CA LYS A 82 13.80 -5.08 -6.69
C LYS A 82 14.40 -6.31 -7.38
N LYS A 83 14.35 -7.47 -6.71
CA LYS A 83 14.95 -8.74 -7.19
C LYS A 83 14.36 -9.24 -8.53
N ARG A 84 13.04 -9.18 -8.69
CA ARG A 84 12.37 -9.69 -9.91
C ARG A 84 12.49 -8.70 -11.07
N LYS A 85 13.04 -9.13 -12.21
CA LYS A 85 13.19 -8.30 -13.43
C LYS A 85 11.87 -7.67 -13.88
N GLN A 86 10.74 -8.39 -13.80
CA GLN A 86 9.43 -7.83 -14.17
C GLN A 86 8.92 -6.76 -13.18
N SER A 87 9.50 -6.67 -11.99
CA SER A 87 9.15 -5.68 -10.96
C SER A 87 9.97 -4.40 -11.04
N LYS A 88 11.07 -4.39 -11.82
CA LYS A 88 11.88 -3.19 -12.06
C LYS A 88 11.15 -2.29 -13.07
N PRO A 89 11.06 -0.98 -12.81
CA PRO A 89 10.38 -0.07 -13.73
C PRO A 89 11.17 0.05 -15.04
N ARG A 90 10.46 0.03 -16.17
CA ARG A 90 11.03 0.42 -17.46
C ARG A 90 11.14 1.94 -17.58
N LYS A 91 10.11 2.64 -17.11
CA LYS A 91 9.96 4.10 -17.11
C LYS A 91 9.10 4.54 -15.93
N PHE A 92 9.40 5.68 -15.35
CA PHE A 92 8.57 6.40 -14.39
C PHE A 92 7.58 7.31 -15.12
N LYS A 93 6.32 7.27 -14.68
CA LYS A 93 5.26 8.12 -15.23
C LYS A 93 5.03 9.33 -14.31
N PRO A 94 4.64 10.48 -14.87
CA PRO A 94 4.25 11.66 -14.09
C PRO A 94 2.85 11.47 -13.54
N THR A 95 2.78 10.66 -12.49
CA THR A 95 1.54 10.33 -11.78
C THR A 95 1.71 10.45 -10.28
N SER A 96 2.95 10.59 -9.79
CA SER A 96 3.20 10.69 -8.36
C SER A 96 4.58 11.25 -8.07
N MET A 97 4.72 11.91 -6.94
CA MET A 97 5.98 12.43 -6.42
C MET A 97 6.02 12.23 -4.90
N SER A 98 7.16 11.76 -4.41
CA SER A 98 7.39 11.52 -2.98
C SER A 98 7.86 12.80 -2.30
N LEU A 99 7.30 13.10 -1.14
CA LEU A 99 7.55 14.29 -0.35
C LEU A 99 8.02 13.91 1.06
N ASP A 100 8.88 14.74 1.62
CA ASP A 100 9.43 14.67 2.97
C ASP A 100 9.20 15.95 3.77
N GLN A 101 9.69 15.99 5.00
CA GLN A 101 9.49 17.10 5.93
C GLN A 101 9.96 18.47 5.43
N ARG A 102 10.88 18.51 4.44
CA ARG A 102 11.35 19.78 3.86
C ARG A 102 10.46 20.24 2.71
N THR A 103 9.86 19.28 2.00
CA THR A 103 9.03 19.49 0.80
C THR A 103 7.53 19.41 1.07
N PHE A 104 7.13 19.04 2.28
CA PHE A 104 5.76 18.86 2.72
C PHE A 104 5.58 19.30 4.16
N SER A 105 4.48 20.00 4.42
CA SER A 105 3.95 20.22 5.77
C SER A 105 2.44 20.16 5.76
N PHE A 106 1.86 19.78 6.89
CA PHE A 106 0.42 19.70 7.10
C PHE A 106 0.01 20.74 8.16
N ASN A 107 -1.04 21.51 7.87
CA ASN A 107 -1.61 22.48 8.78
C ASN A 107 -3.03 22.04 9.14
N GLU A 108 -3.19 21.55 10.36
CA GLU A 108 -4.44 21.01 10.89
C GLU A 108 -5.53 22.09 11.04
N LYS A 109 -5.17 23.30 11.48
CA LYS A 109 -6.14 24.40 11.72
C LYS A 109 -6.89 24.79 10.45
N ARG A 110 -6.20 24.77 9.30
CA ARG A 110 -6.76 25.12 8.00
C ARG A 110 -7.09 23.91 7.13
N TRP A 111 -6.81 22.70 7.61
CA TRP A 111 -6.87 21.46 6.82
C TRP A 111 -6.21 21.61 5.44
N GLU A 112 -5.00 22.19 5.42
CA GLU A 112 -4.24 22.43 4.19
C GLU A 112 -2.90 21.68 4.24
N VAL A 113 -2.36 21.39 3.06
CA VAL A 113 -0.99 20.91 2.91
C VAL A 113 -0.17 21.94 2.16
N SER A 114 1.07 22.13 2.57
CA SER A 114 2.01 22.97 1.86
C SER A 114 3.05 22.10 1.19
N ILE A 115 3.16 22.19 -0.14
CA ILE A 115 4.04 21.34 -0.93
C ILE A 115 4.99 22.14 -1.81
N SER A 116 6.22 21.67 -1.90
CA SER A 116 7.24 22.18 -2.79
C SER A 116 6.96 21.83 -4.25
N THR A 117 7.06 22.83 -5.13
CA THR A 117 6.86 22.70 -6.58
C THR A 117 7.97 23.42 -7.35
N VAL A 118 7.91 23.39 -8.68
CA VAL A 118 8.82 24.16 -9.55
C VAL A 118 8.58 25.67 -9.47
N ALA A 119 7.37 26.11 -9.11
CA ALA A 119 6.99 27.52 -8.97
C ALA A 119 7.00 27.98 -7.50
N GLY A 120 7.80 27.33 -6.64
CA GLY A 120 7.82 27.59 -5.20
C GLY A 120 6.85 26.72 -4.41
N ARG A 121 6.43 27.17 -3.23
CA ARG A 121 5.64 26.36 -2.29
C ARG A 121 4.15 26.70 -2.41
N LEU A 122 3.33 25.71 -2.78
CA LEU A 122 1.87 25.87 -2.87
C LEU A 122 1.19 25.43 -1.57
N LYS A 123 0.19 26.18 -1.13
CA LYS A 123 -0.74 25.78 -0.06
C LYS A 123 -2.04 25.31 -0.69
N LEU A 124 -2.44 24.07 -0.37
CA LEU A 124 -3.54 23.39 -1.01
C LEU A 124 -4.51 22.86 0.07
N PRO A 125 -5.76 23.34 0.10
CA PRO A 125 -6.78 22.82 0.99
C PRO A 125 -7.10 21.34 0.71
N LEU A 126 -7.43 20.60 1.76
CA LEU A 126 -7.84 19.21 1.68
C LEU A 126 -9.36 19.09 1.58
N ALA A 127 -9.87 18.44 0.54
CA ALA A 127 -11.27 18.00 0.45
C ALA A 127 -11.43 16.66 1.18
N ILE A 128 -11.62 16.71 2.50
CA ILE A 128 -11.67 15.53 3.37
C ILE A 128 -12.85 15.53 4.34
N GLY A 129 -13.36 14.34 4.67
CA GLY A 129 -14.44 14.14 5.64
C GLY A 129 -13.94 13.77 7.04
N ASN A 130 -14.88 13.52 7.95
CA ASN A 130 -14.62 13.25 9.38
C ASN A 130 -13.66 12.08 9.61
N PHE A 131 -13.73 11.04 8.77
CA PHE A 131 -12.85 9.89 8.88
C PHE A 131 -11.36 10.26 8.71
N GLN A 132 -11.02 11.01 7.65
CA GLN A 132 -9.64 11.46 7.44
C GLN A 132 -9.22 12.49 8.50
N ARG A 133 -10.13 13.39 8.90
CA ARG A 133 -9.86 14.37 9.95
C ARG A 133 -9.48 13.68 11.26
N GLY A 134 -10.26 12.68 11.69
CA GLY A 134 -9.95 11.90 12.90
C GLY A 134 -8.62 11.14 12.83
N LEU A 135 -8.19 10.70 11.63
CA LEU A 135 -6.89 10.04 11.46
C LEU A 135 -5.70 11.00 11.45
N LEU A 136 -5.92 12.27 11.10
CA LEU A 136 -4.88 13.28 10.98
C LEU A 136 -4.82 14.22 12.19
N ALA A 137 -5.88 14.28 12.99
CA ALA A 137 -5.98 15.17 14.13
C ALA A 137 -4.88 14.89 15.17
N GLY A 138 -4.21 15.93 15.63
CA GLY A 138 -3.07 15.85 16.56
C GLY A 138 -1.81 15.18 15.99
N GLN A 139 -1.78 14.87 14.69
CA GLN A 139 -0.63 14.23 14.05
C GLN A 139 0.30 15.26 13.39
N LYS A 140 1.60 14.98 13.43
CA LYS A 140 2.64 15.77 12.74
C LYS A 140 3.28 14.96 11.62
N PRO A 141 2.57 14.69 10.51
CA PRO A 141 3.09 13.85 9.45
C PRO A 141 4.28 14.52 8.75
N THR A 142 5.34 13.74 8.52
CA THR A 142 6.61 14.22 7.94
C THR A 142 6.85 13.71 6.52
N SER A 143 5.98 12.86 6.00
CA SER A 143 6.09 12.34 4.63
C SER A 143 4.73 12.21 3.98
N ALA A 144 4.71 12.45 2.68
CA ALA A 144 3.53 12.27 1.87
C ALA A 144 3.90 11.84 0.45
N THR A 145 2.92 11.36 -0.31
CA THR A 145 3.08 11.16 -1.76
C THR A 145 1.97 11.88 -2.49
N LEU A 146 2.32 12.91 -3.27
CA LEU A 146 1.41 13.54 -4.22
C LEU A 146 1.11 12.54 -5.33
N CYS A 147 -0.16 12.42 -5.71
CA CYS A 147 -0.64 11.50 -6.73
C CYS A 147 -1.62 12.21 -7.67
N TYR A 148 -1.46 12.02 -8.97
CA TYR A 148 -2.37 12.51 -9.99
C TYR A 148 -3.14 11.36 -10.63
N ASN A 149 -4.48 11.44 -10.58
CA ASN A 149 -5.37 10.50 -11.21
C ASN A 149 -5.78 11.00 -12.60
N ARG A 150 -5.09 10.52 -13.63
CA ARG A 150 -5.34 10.90 -15.04
C ARG A 150 -6.76 10.67 -15.53
N ARG A 151 -7.47 9.66 -15.00
CA ARG A 151 -8.84 9.35 -15.45
C ARG A 151 -9.85 10.36 -14.92
N LYS A 152 -9.68 10.76 -13.66
CA LYS A 152 -10.56 11.73 -13.00
C LYS A 152 -10.08 13.17 -13.15
N LYS A 153 -8.85 13.38 -13.63
CA LYS A 153 -8.14 14.68 -13.63
C LYS A 153 -8.08 15.33 -12.24
N GLU A 154 -7.85 14.50 -11.21
CA GLU A 154 -7.86 14.93 -9.81
C GLU A 154 -6.52 14.66 -9.13
N PHE A 155 -6.18 15.53 -8.17
CA PHE A 155 -5.03 15.39 -7.30
C PHE A 155 -5.40 14.81 -5.94
N TYR A 156 -4.52 13.95 -5.45
CA TYR A 156 -4.61 13.35 -4.13
C TYR A 156 -3.25 13.43 -3.46
N ILE A 157 -3.25 13.55 -2.14
CA ILE A 157 -2.06 13.42 -1.32
C ILE A 157 -2.24 12.27 -0.34
N ASN A 158 -1.29 11.33 -0.35
CA ASN A 158 -1.25 10.21 0.57
C ASN A 158 -0.32 10.59 1.72
N ILE A 159 -0.88 11.04 2.83
CA ILE A 159 -0.14 11.51 4.00
C ILE A 159 0.23 10.29 4.86
N VAL A 160 1.50 10.16 5.23
CA VAL A 160 1.97 9.07 6.09
C VAL A 160 1.92 9.52 7.54
N VAL A 161 1.13 8.81 8.34
CA VAL A 161 0.98 9.02 9.78
C VAL A 161 1.66 7.85 10.49
N ASN A 162 2.52 8.18 11.44
CA ASN A 162 3.12 7.22 12.36
C ASN A 162 2.41 7.37 13.70
N ARG A 163 1.75 6.31 14.16
CA ARG A 163 1.12 6.27 15.48
C ARG A 163 1.88 5.30 16.35
N GLU A 164 2.34 5.78 17.49
CA GLU A 164 2.78 4.91 18.56
C GLU A 164 1.56 4.41 19.30
N VAL A 165 1.47 3.09 19.37
CA VAL A 165 0.41 2.41 20.10
C VAL A 165 1.06 1.67 21.26
N PRO A 166 0.60 1.89 22.50
CA PRO A 166 1.11 1.15 23.65
C PRO A 166 0.90 -0.34 23.44
N PHE A 167 1.70 -1.17 24.09
CA PHE A 167 1.40 -2.59 24.10
C PHE A 167 0.08 -2.79 24.85
N PRO A 168 -0.88 -3.49 24.24
CA PRO A 168 -2.16 -3.71 24.86
C PRO A 168 -2.00 -4.58 26.11
N PRO A 169 -2.67 -4.24 27.22
CA PRO A 169 -2.72 -5.11 28.41
C PRO A 169 -3.34 -6.46 28.05
N LYS A 170 -3.07 -7.50 28.85
CA LYS A 170 -3.56 -8.87 28.62
C LYS A 170 -4.54 -9.29 29.71
N ASP A 171 -5.41 -8.35 30.09
CA ASP A 171 -6.18 -8.44 31.32
C ASP A 171 -7.65 -8.77 31.03
N GLY A 172 -8.05 -8.74 29.76
CA GLY A 172 -9.41 -8.99 29.29
C GLY A 172 -9.69 -10.44 28.89
N SER A 173 -10.83 -10.62 28.23
CA SER A 173 -11.30 -11.94 27.80
C SER A 173 -10.48 -12.51 26.65
N ILE A 174 -10.37 -13.84 26.61
CA ILE A 174 -9.64 -14.55 25.56
C ILE A 174 -10.60 -14.93 24.44
N VAL A 175 -10.30 -14.47 23.23
CA VAL A 175 -11.03 -14.83 22.01
C VAL A 175 -10.13 -15.67 21.11
N GLY A 176 -10.39 -16.99 21.05
CA GLY A 176 -9.73 -17.90 20.13
C GLY A 176 -10.24 -17.70 18.71
N VAL A 177 -9.34 -17.61 17.73
CA VAL A 177 -9.67 -17.46 16.31
C VAL A 177 -9.03 -18.60 15.52
N ASP A 178 -9.87 -19.56 15.14
CA ASP A 178 -9.51 -20.61 14.20
C ASP A 178 -9.65 -20.09 12.75
N ARG A 179 -8.68 -20.40 11.89
CA ARG A 179 -8.62 -19.95 10.50
C ARG A 179 -8.54 -21.17 9.57
N GLY A 180 -9.61 -21.42 8.83
CA GLY A 180 -9.71 -22.57 7.92
C GLY A 180 -10.03 -22.21 6.46
N ILE A 181 -10.25 -23.24 5.65
CA ILE A 181 -10.65 -23.11 4.23
C ILE A 181 -12.18 -23.11 4.08
N TYR A 182 -12.87 -23.97 4.81
CA TYR A 182 -14.35 -24.07 4.80
C TYR A 182 -14.99 -22.96 5.64
N ASN A 183 -14.45 -22.75 6.84
CA ASN A 183 -14.71 -21.58 7.67
C ASN A 183 -13.45 -20.71 7.64
N LEU A 184 -13.54 -19.55 7.00
CA LEU A 184 -12.41 -18.64 6.81
C LEU A 184 -11.86 -18.12 8.13
N ALA A 185 -12.78 -17.89 9.07
CA ALA A 185 -12.48 -17.73 10.47
C ALA A 185 -13.68 -18.21 11.31
N ALA A 186 -13.40 -18.80 12.46
CA ALA A 186 -14.35 -19.07 13.52
C ALA A 186 -13.79 -18.53 14.83
N THR A 187 -14.62 -17.89 15.62
CA THR A 187 -14.23 -17.27 16.90
C THR A 187 -14.92 -17.97 18.05
N SER A 188 -14.26 -18.04 19.21
CA SER A 188 -14.87 -18.61 20.43
C SER A 188 -16.09 -17.83 20.91
N ASN A 189 -16.21 -16.54 20.56
CA ASN A 189 -17.37 -15.71 20.87
C ASN A 189 -18.52 -15.82 19.83
N GLY A 190 -18.48 -16.82 18.95
CA GLY A 190 -19.62 -17.23 18.13
C GLY A 190 -19.65 -16.72 16.69
N LEU A 191 -18.73 -15.83 16.27
CA LEU A 191 -18.65 -15.44 14.87
C LEU A 191 -18.10 -16.58 14.01
N LYS A 192 -18.76 -16.85 12.88
CA LYS A 192 -18.34 -17.81 11.86
C LYS A 192 -18.41 -17.17 10.49
N PHE A 193 -17.34 -17.31 9.71
CA PHE A 193 -17.25 -16.74 8.36
C PHE A 193 -17.10 -17.85 7.32
N SER A 194 -18.14 -18.07 6.50
CA SER A 194 -18.13 -19.12 5.48
C SER A 194 -17.14 -18.84 4.35
N GLY A 195 -16.42 -19.89 3.92
CA GLY A 195 -15.50 -19.88 2.79
C GLY A 195 -16.11 -20.19 1.43
N ARG A 196 -17.41 -20.51 1.38
CA ARG A 196 -18.08 -20.97 0.14
C ARG A 196 -17.97 -19.96 -1.01
N GLN A 197 -18.22 -18.68 -0.73
CA GLN A 197 -18.12 -17.62 -1.74
C GLN A 197 -16.68 -17.44 -2.24
N ALA A 198 -15.71 -17.44 -1.32
CA ALA A 198 -14.30 -17.34 -1.66
C ALA A 198 -13.87 -18.51 -2.55
N MET A 199 -14.27 -19.73 -2.20
CA MET A 199 -13.98 -20.92 -2.98
C MET A 199 -14.60 -20.85 -4.39
N HIS A 200 -15.86 -20.43 -4.51
CA HIS A 200 -16.54 -20.25 -5.79
C HIS A 200 -15.80 -19.26 -6.71
N ILE A 201 -15.50 -18.07 -6.20
CA ILE A 201 -14.81 -17.01 -6.97
C ILE A 201 -13.44 -17.48 -7.43
N ARG A 202 -12.71 -18.20 -6.59
CA ARG A 202 -11.39 -18.71 -6.96
C ARG A 202 -11.42 -19.81 -8.00
N ARG A 203 -12.37 -20.76 -7.89
CA ARG A 203 -12.59 -21.76 -8.94
C ARG A 203 -12.92 -21.08 -10.27
N HIS A 204 -13.77 -20.06 -10.26
CA HIS A 204 -14.08 -19.26 -11.44
C HIS A 204 -12.83 -18.63 -12.05
N TYR A 205 -12.01 -17.91 -11.26
CA TYR A 205 -10.78 -17.28 -11.76
C TYR A 205 -9.71 -18.30 -12.20
N ALA A 206 -9.63 -19.46 -11.57
CA ALA A 206 -8.71 -20.54 -11.96
C ALA A 206 -9.09 -21.11 -13.33
N ARG A 207 -10.37 -21.49 -13.52
CA ARG A 207 -10.89 -21.98 -14.81
C ARG A 207 -10.73 -20.94 -15.92
N LEU A 208 -11.06 -19.67 -15.62
CA LEU A 208 -10.90 -18.57 -16.57
C LEU A 208 -9.44 -18.37 -16.97
N ARG A 209 -8.50 -18.42 -16.03
CA ARG A 209 -7.07 -18.35 -16.34
C ARG A 209 -6.62 -19.49 -17.24
N GLN A 210 -7.00 -20.73 -16.90
CA GLN A 210 -6.66 -21.92 -17.67
C GLN A 210 -7.17 -21.80 -19.11
N ALA A 211 -8.46 -21.49 -19.28
CA ALA A 211 -9.07 -21.33 -20.60
C ALA A 211 -8.36 -20.24 -21.44
N LEU A 212 -8.00 -19.11 -20.84
CA LEU A 212 -7.29 -18.04 -21.53
C LEU A 212 -5.83 -18.39 -21.86
N GLN A 213 -5.17 -19.15 -20.99
CA GLN A 213 -3.81 -19.63 -21.23
C GLN A 213 -3.78 -20.65 -22.37
N THR A 214 -4.72 -21.60 -22.39
CA THR A 214 -4.89 -22.57 -23.47
C THR A 214 -5.15 -21.88 -24.82
N LYS A 215 -6.00 -20.84 -24.86
CA LYS A 215 -6.26 -20.10 -26.12
C LYS A 215 -5.03 -19.41 -26.70
N GLY A 216 -4.07 -18.97 -25.88
CA GLY A 216 -2.77 -18.43 -26.34
C GLY A 216 -2.79 -17.12 -27.17
N THR A 217 -3.95 -16.64 -27.62
CA THR A 217 -4.07 -15.49 -28.55
C THR A 217 -3.62 -14.16 -27.94
N LYS A 218 -3.31 -13.17 -28.79
CA LYS A 218 -3.01 -11.79 -28.36
C LYS A 218 -4.16 -11.21 -27.52
N GLY A 219 -5.42 -11.49 -27.90
CA GLY A 219 -6.61 -11.10 -27.13
C GLY A 219 -6.69 -11.75 -25.75
N ALA A 220 -6.42 -13.06 -25.67
CA ALA A 220 -6.40 -13.78 -24.40
C ALA A 220 -5.29 -13.27 -23.46
N LYS A 221 -4.09 -12.99 -23.98
CA LYS A 221 -2.99 -12.38 -23.24
C LYS A 221 -3.34 -10.98 -22.71
N ARG A 222 -4.02 -10.14 -23.51
CA ARG A 222 -4.53 -8.83 -23.08
C ARG A 222 -5.57 -8.97 -21.97
N LEU A 223 -6.47 -9.94 -22.08
CA LEU A 223 -7.48 -10.21 -21.06
C LEU A 223 -6.86 -10.72 -19.74
N LEU A 224 -5.91 -11.65 -19.80
CA LEU A 224 -5.15 -12.10 -18.63
C LEU A 224 -4.47 -10.92 -17.91
N LYS A 225 -3.87 -10.00 -18.67
CA LYS A 225 -3.27 -8.77 -18.12
C LYS A 225 -4.32 -7.89 -17.44
N ARG A 226 -5.52 -7.76 -18.02
CA ARG A 226 -6.65 -7.00 -17.45
C ARG A 226 -7.20 -7.62 -16.16
N LEU A 227 -7.24 -8.96 -16.08
CA LEU A 227 -7.73 -9.71 -14.92
C LEU A 227 -6.70 -9.84 -13.80
N SER A 228 -5.42 -9.65 -14.12
CA SER A 228 -4.31 -9.78 -13.16
C SER A 228 -4.58 -9.01 -11.86
N GLY A 229 -4.51 -9.72 -10.74
CA GLY A 229 -4.70 -9.17 -9.40
C GLY A 229 -6.14 -8.81 -9.01
N LYS A 230 -7.17 -9.10 -9.83
CA LYS A 230 -8.58 -8.93 -9.41
C LYS A 230 -8.95 -9.88 -8.27
N GLU A 231 -8.71 -11.18 -8.43
CA GLU A 231 -8.94 -12.20 -7.40
C GLU A 231 -8.25 -11.82 -6.08
N ARG A 232 -6.96 -11.47 -6.13
CA ARG A 232 -6.18 -11.08 -4.95
C ARG A 232 -6.77 -9.85 -4.23
N ARG A 233 -7.28 -8.87 -4.96
CA ARG A 233 -7.91 -7.67 -4.37
C ARG A 233 -9.24 -8.01 -3.70
N TRP A 234 -10.06 -8.84 -4.35
CA TRP A 234 -11.32 -9.31 -3.78
C TRP A 234 -11.07 -10.09 -2.48
N MET A 235 -10.07 -10.96 -2.48
CA MET A 235 -9.66 -11.72 -1.30
C MET A 235 -9.14 -10.85 -0.16
N ALA A 236 -8.36 -9.82 -0.48
CA ALA A 236 -7.90 -8.86 0.52
C ALA A 236 -9.08 -8.07 1.12
N ASP A 237 -10.07 -7.67 0.32
CA ASP A 237 -11.28 -7.01 0.81
C ASP A 237 -12.07 -7.91 1.78
N LEU A 238 -12.29 -9.17 1.42
CA LEU A 238 -12.94 -10.14 2.30
C LEU A 238 -12.19 -10.30 3.62
N ASN A 239 -10.86 -10.48 3.57
CA ASN A 239 -10.04 -10.59 4.77
C ASN A 239 -10.10 -9.33 5.64
N HIS A 240 -10.15 -8.14 5.03
CA HIS A 240 -10.32 -6.90 5.79
C HIS A 240 -11.67 -6.85 6.50
N ARG A 241 -12.75 -7.29 5.84
CA ARG A 241 -14.09 -7.34 6.44
C ARG A 241 -14.15 -8.30 7.61
N ILE A 242 -13.62 -9.52 7.44
CA ILE A 242 -13.51 -10.53 8.50
C ILE A 242 -12.70 -10.00 9.67
N ALA A 243 -11.47 -9.50 9.43
CA ALA A 243 -10.64 -8.94 10.49
C ALA A 243 -11.32 -7.77 11.22
N LYS A 244 -12.05 -6.91 10.49
CA LYS A 244 -12.82 -5.82 11.11
C LYS A 244 -13.93 -6.38 12.00
N ALA A 245 -14.66 -7.40 11.56
CA ALA A 245 -15.75 -7.98 12.35
C ALA A 245 -15.24 -8.69 13.61
N ILE A 246 -14.13 -9.43 13.51
CA ILE A 246 -13.50 -10.09 14.66
C ILE A 246 -13.04 -9.04 15.68
N VAL A 247 -12.20 -8.10 15.28
CA VAL A 247 -11.70 -7.04 16.17
C VAL A 247 -12.86 -6.16 16.68
N SER A 248 -13.87 -5.96 15.82
CA SER A 248 -15.28 -5.57 16.08
C SER A 248 -15.82 -6.00 17.43
N SER A 249 -15.82 -7.31 17.61
CA SER A 249 -16.46 -8.06 18.70
C SER A 249 -15.68 -8.07 20.01
N CYS A 250 -14.43 -7.60 20.00
CA CYS A 250 -13.57 -7.56 21.18
C CYS A 250 -13.56 -6.15 21.78
N LYS A 251 -13.37 -6.08 23.10
CA LYS A 251 -13.19 -4.84 23.87
C LYS A 251 -11.69 -4.53 24.02
N PRO A 252 -11.30 -3.25 24.20
CA PRO A 252 -9.93 -2.91 24.58
C PRO A 252 -9.48 -3.71 25.81
N GLY A 253 -8.27 -4.26 25.78
CA GLY A 253 -7.73 -5.15 26.81
C GLY A 253 -7.97 -6.64 26.60
N ASP A 254 -8.88 -7.03 25.69
CA ASP A 254 -9.05 -8.44 25.32
C ASP A 254 -7.81 -8.99 24.60
N VAL A 255 -7.71 -10.32 24.59
CA VAL A 255 -6.62 -11.06 23.95
C VAL A 255 -7.18 -11.95 22.84
N ILE A 256 -6.75 -11.72 21.60
CA ILE A 256 -7.03 -12.59 20.47
C ILE A 256 -5.93 -13.65 20.38
N VAL A 257 -6.31 -14.91 20.40
CA VAL A 257 -5.41 -16.06 20.25
C VAL A 257 -5.60 -16.67 18.87
N MET A 258 -4.52 -16.84 18.10
CA MET A 258 -4.53 -17.44 16.76
C MET A 258 -3.44 -18.51 16.65
N GLU A 259 -3.68 -19.57 15.88
CA GLU A 259 -2.61 -20.55 15.61
C GLU A 259 -1.49 -19.98 14.74
N ASP A 260 -0.25 -20.39 14.97
CA ASP A 260 0.89 -20.08 14.12
C ASP A 260 0.93 -20.94 12.85
N LEU A 261 0.33 -20.39 11.79
CA LEU A 261 0.23 -21.04 10.48
C LEU A 261 1.43 -20.75 9.54
N ARG A 262 2.57 -20.26 10.06
CA ARG A 262 3.74 -19.93 9.21
C ARG A 262 4.25 -21.12 8.39
N TYR A 263 4.22 -22.33 8.95
CA TYR A 263 4.81 -23.54 8.34
C TYR A 263 3.78 -24.57 7.86
N ILE A 264 2.48 -24.25 7.85
CA ILE A 264 1.43 -25.23 7.48
C ILE A 264 1.60 -25.80 6.06
N ARG A 265 2.23 -25.03 5.17
CA ARG A 265 2.47 -25.43 3.76
C ARG A 265 3.60 -26.43 3.59
N GLU A 266 4.50 -26.52 4.56
CA GLU A 266 5.63 -27.47 4.56
C GLU A 266 5.25 -28.78 5.25
N ARG A 267 4.30 -28.72 6.19
CA ARG A 267 3.89 -29.86 7.02
C ARG A 267 2.87 -30.81 6.36
N ILE A 268 2.05 -30.33 5.42
CA ILE A 268 0.92 -31.11 4.89
C ILE A 268 1.17 -31.49 3.42
N ARG A 269 1.17 -32.81 3.13
CA ARG A 269 1.15 -33.34 1.75
C ARG A 269 -0.28 -33.32 1.23
N VAL A 270 -0.57 -32.46 0.26
CA VAL A 270 -1.90 -32.33 -0.39
C VAL A 270 -1.89 -32.83 -1.83
N THR A 271 -3.02 -33.42 -2.24
CA THR A 271 -3.25 -33.83 -3.64
C THR A 271 -3.26 -32.62 -4.58
N LYS A 272 -3.08 -32.84 -5.89
CA LYS A 272 -3.07 -31.77 -6.90
C LYS A 272 -4.35 -30.92 -6.87
N GLU A 273 -5.48 -31.52 -6.55
CA GLU A 273 -6.78 -30.84 -6.43
C GLU A 273 -6.88 -30.00 -5.16
N GLN A 274 -6.40 -30.55 -4.03
CA GLN A 274 -6.36 -29.86 -2.74
C GLN A 274 -5.33 -28.73 -2.71
N ARG A 275 -4.25 -28.80 -3.52
CA ARG A 275 -3.27 -27.71 -3.67
C ARG A 275 -3.92 -26.41 -4.09
N LEU A 276 -4.91 -26.45 -4.99
CA LEU A 276 -5.62 -25.24 -5.40
C LEU A 276 -6.33 -24.61 -4.21
N LEU A 277 -6.97 -25.41 -3.35
CA LEU A 277 -7.66 -24.95 -2.15
C LEU A 277 -6.67 -24.43 -1.09
N GLN A 278 -5.59 -25.15 -0.82
CA GLN A 278 -4.63 -24.78 0.22
C GLN A 278 -3.78 -23.56 -0.15
N HIS A 279 -3.28 -23.50 -1.38
CA HIS A 279 -2.53 -22.32 -1.86
C HIS A 279 -3.43 -21.12 -2.13
N SER A 280 -4.75 -21.35 -2.24
CA SER A 280 -5.66 -20.25 -2.41
C SER A 280 -5.74 -19.41 -1.16
N TRP A 281 -5.90 -19.99 0.02
CA TRP A 281 -6.20 -19.20 1.19
C TRP A 281 -4.97 -18.45 1.76
N ALA A 282 -5.19 -17.18 2.13
CA ALA A 282 -4.15 -16.27 2.58
C ALA A 282 -4.21 -16.12 4.11
N PHE A 283 -4.00 -17.22 4.84
CA PHE A 283 -4.04 -17.26 6.32
C PHE A 283 -3.23 -16.13 6.95
N GLY A 284 -1.97 -15.98 6.53
CA GLY A 284 -1.09 -14.92 7.03
C GLY A 284 -1.57 -13.51 6.71
N GLN A 285 -2.31 -13.30 5.61
CA GLN A 285 -2.88 -11.98 5.32
C GLN A 285 -4.01 -11.64 6.28
N LEU A 286 -4.89 -12.60 6.60
CA LEU A 286 -5.94 -12.39 7.58
C LEU A 286 -5.34 -12.13 8.97
N GLY A 287 -4.33 -12.92 9.39
CA GLY A 287 -3.60 -12.71 10.64
C GLY A 287 -3.01 -11.31 10.75
N ALA A 288 -2.24 -10.89 9.74
CA ALA A 288 -1.66 -9.55 9.69
C ALA A 288 -2.73 -8.44 9.75
N PHE A 289 -3.92 -8.66 9.16
CA PHE A 289 -5.02 -7.70 9.23
C PHE A 289 -5.69 -7.64 10.59
N ILE A 290 -5.74 -8.76 11.31
CA ILE A 290 -6.23 -8.80 12.69
C ILE A 290 -5.23 -8.07 13.59
N GLU A 291 -3.93 -8.38 13.49
CA GLU A 291 -2.85 -7.76 14.29
C GLU A 291 -2.90 -6.23 14.28
N TYR A 292 -2.81 -5.60 13.11
CA TYR A 292 -2.73 -4.13 13.08
C TYR A 292 -4.04 -3.48 13.54
N LYS A 293 -5.20 -4.11 13.30
CA LYS A 293 -6.51 -3.57 13.73
C LYS A 293 -6.74 -3.76 15.23
N ALA A 294 -6.30 -4.89 15.77
CA ALA A 294 -6.32 -5.17 17.19
C ALA A 294 -5.43 -4.18 17.94
N ALA A 295 -4.21 -3.94 17.44
CA ALA A 295 -3.33 -2.90 17.96
C ALA A 295 -4.01 -1.51 17.94
N GLU A 296 -4.65 -1.10 16.84
CA GLU A 296 -5.39 0.18 16.78
C GLU A 296 -6.48 0.33 17.86
N ARG A 297 -6.98 -0.77 18.44
CA ARG A 297 -8.03 -0.80 19.48
C ARG A 297 -7.51 -1.20 20.86
N GLY A 298 -6.20 -1.38 21.04
CA GLY A 298 -5.63 -1.82 22.31
C GLY A 298 -5.99 -3.26 22.67
N ILE A 299 -6.08 -4.15 21.67
CA ILE A 299 -6.32 -5.59 21.84
C ILE A 299 -5.02 -6.35 21.56
N ALA A 300 -4.65 -7.26 22.46
CA ALA A 300 -3.45 -8.08 22.30
C ALA A 300 -3.69 -9.22 21.31
N VAL A 301 -2.65 -9.58 20.54
CA VAL A 301 -2.69 -10.76 19.68
C VAL A 301 -1.56 -11.69 20.08
N VAL A 302 -1.90 -12.95 20.34
CA VAL A 302 -0.97 -14.02 20.72
C VAL A 302 -1.08 -15.16 19.73
N TYR A 303 0.07 -15.74 19.38
CA TYR A 303 0.14 -16.93 18.55
C TYR A 303 0.41 -18.17 19.39
N VAL A 304 -0.29 -19.27 19.08
CA VAL A 304 -0.15 -20.60 19.70
C VAL A 304 0.23 -21.66 18.68
#